data_AF-W1Y8F4-F1
#
_entry.id   AF-W1Y8F4-F1
#
_cell.length_a   1.000
_cell.length_b   1.000
_cell.length_c   1.000
_cell.angle_alpha   90.00
_cell.angle_beta   90.00
_cell.angle_gamma   90.00
#
_symmetry.space_group_name_H-M   'P 1'
#
loop_
_entity.id
_entity.type
_entity.pdbx_description
1 polymer ?
#
loop_
_entity_poly.entity_id
_entity_poly.type
_entity_poly.pdbx_seq_one_letter_code
_entity_poly.pdbx_strand_id
1 'polypeptide(L)' 'MQFKVYTYKRESRYRLFVDVQSDIIDTPGRRMVIPLASARLLSDKVSRELYPVVHVGDESWRMMTTDM' A
#
# COMPACT_ATOMS: atom_id res chain seq x y z
N MET A 1 11.36 -6.12 1.71
CA MET A 1 11.76 -6.32 0.31
C MET A 1 10.82 -5.52 -0.56
N GLN A 2 11.38 -4.71 -1.47
CA GLN A 2 10.62 -3.78 -2.29
C GLN A 2 9.52 -4.50 -3.09
N PHE A 3 8.37 -3.84 -3.22
CA PHE A 3 7.15 -4.29 -3.90
C PHE A 3 6.43 -5.51 -3.31
N LYS A 4 6.86 -6.00 -2.14
CA LYS A 4 6.11 -7.03 -1.42
C LYS A 4 5.00 -6.43 -0.57
N VAL A 5 3.86 -7.13 -0.54
CA VAL A 5 2.70 -6.78 0.28
C VAL A 5 2.73 -7.56 1.58
N TYR A 6 2.44 -6.88 2.69
CA TYR A 6 2.41 -7.46 4.03
C TYR A 6 1.12 -7.08 4.76
N THR A 7 0.67 -7.97 5.64
CA THR A 7 -0.38 -7.68 6.63
C THR A 7 0.19 -6.91 7.80
N TYR A 8 -0.52 -5.88 8.25
CA TYR A 8 -0.14 -5.15 9.46
C TYR A 8 -0.52 -5.93 10.72
N LYS A 9 0.39 -5.97 11.70
CA LYS A 9 0.23 -6.80 12.91
C LYS A 9 -0.59 -6.14 14.01
N ARG A 10 -0.83 -4.83 13.94
CA ARG A 10 -1.52 -4.04 14.96
C ARG A 10 -2.85 -3.53 14.41
N GLU A 11 -3.73 -3.07 15.29
CA GLU A 11 -4.91 -2.31 14.85
C GLU A 11 -4.48 -1.06 14.08
N SER A 12 -5.11 -0.85 12.94
CA SER A 12 -4.86 0.27 12.03
C SER A 12 -6.07 0.45 11.12
N ARG A 13 -6.21 1.66 10.57
CA ARG A 13 -7.19 1.96 9.51
C ARG A 13 -6.98 1.07 8.28
N TYR A 14 -5.75 0.61 8.05
CA TYR A 14 -5.37 -0.20 6.89
C TYR A 14 -4.86 -1.58 7.35
N ARG A 15 -5.19 -2.62 6.57
CA ARG A 15 -4.78 -4.01 6.86
C ARG A 15 -3.57 -4.46 6.06
N LEU A 16 -3.38 -3.90 4.86
CA LEU A 16 -2.34 -4.28 3.91
C LEU A 16 -1.46 -3.08 3.56
N PHE A 17 -0.18 -3.35 3.38
CA PHE A 17 0.85 -2.36 3.08
C PHE A 17 1.83 -2.93 2.06
N VAL A 18 2.24 -2.13 1.08
CA VAL A 18 3.30 -2.50 0.14
C VAL A 18 4.61 -1.81 0.54
N ASP A 19 5.69 -2.57 0.64
CA ASP A 19 7.04 -2.04 0.84
C ASP A 19 7.49 -1.34 -0.45
N VAL A 20 7.85 -0.06 -0.35
CA VAL A 20 8.30 0.75 -1.49
C VAL A 20 9.74 1.19 -1.36
N GLN A 21 10.37 0.94 -0.21
CA GLN A 21 11.76 1.29 0.03
C GLN A 21 12.67 0.43 -0.85
N SER A 22 13.64 1.07 -1.50
CA SER A 22 14.68 0.36 -2.25
C SER A 22 15.44 -0.60 -1.34
N ASP A 23 15.70 -1.81 -1.82
CA ASP A 23 16.38 -2.85 -1.04
C ASP A 23 17.86 -2.56 -0.79
N ILE A 24 18.46 -1.60 -1.50
CA ILE A 24 19.84 -1.15 -1.25
C ILE A 24 19.92 -0.16 -0.07
N ILE A 25 18.80 0.41 0.35
CA ILE A 25 18.73 1.39 1.43
C ILE A 25 18.46 0.66 2.74
N ASP A 26 19.44 0.69 3.64
CA ASP A 26 19.29 0.14 4.99
C ASP A 26 18.76 1.20 5.95
N THR A 27 17.60 0.92 6.55
CA THR A 27 17.01 1.69 7.64
C THR A 27 16.68 0.73 8.77
N PRO A 28 17.59 0.54 9.75
CA PRO A 28 17.45 -0.48 10.77
C PRO A 28 16.09 -0.45 11.49
N GLY A 29 15.37 -1.58 11.44
CA GLY A 29 14.08 -1.77 12.09
C GLY A 29 12.89 -1.04 11.46
N ARG A 30 13.06 -0.37 10.32
CA ARG A 30 12.01 0.41 9.64
C ARG A 30 11.99 0.13 8.14
N ARG A 31 10.85 0.41 7.51
CA ARG A 31 10.67 0.39 6.05
C ARG A 31 9.67 1.47 5.67
N MET A 32 9.91 2.17 4.56
CA MET A 32 8.88 3.00 3.92
C MET A 32 7.85 2.11 3.23
N VAL A 33 6.56 2.38 3.48
CA VAL A 33 5.45 1.57 2.96
C VAL A 33 4.31 2.47 2.47
N ILE A 34 3.52 1.99 1.51
CA ILE A 34 2.26 2.63 1.13
C ILE A 34 1.09 1.75 1.61
N PRO A 35 0.11 2.29 2.35
CA PRO A 35 -1.07 1.54 2.75
C PRO A 35 -2.00 1.24 1.57
N LEU A 36 -2.71 0.11 1.65
CA LEU A 36 -3.74 -0.29 0.70
C LEU A 36 -5.14 -0.13 1.33
N ALA A 37 -5.99 0.63 0.65
CA ALA A 37 -7.41 0.74 0.96
C ALA A 37 -8.24 -0.12 -0.02
N SER A 38 -9.38 -0.66 0.42
CA SER A 38 -10.26 -1.37 -0.51
C SER A 38 -10.71 -0.40 -1.61
N ALA A 39 -10.58 -0.80 -2.88
CA ALA A 39 -10.93 0.08 -4.00
C ALA A 39 -12.42 0.46 -3.99
N ARG A 40 -13.27 -0.36 -3.38
CA ARG A 40 -14.71 -0.13 -3.23
C ARG A 40 -15.05 1.11 -2.38
N LEU A 41 -14.09 1.60 -1.57
CA LEU A 41 -14.27 2.78 -0.72
C LEU A 41 -13.98 4.10 -1.44
N LEU A 42 -13.45 4.05 -2.67
CA LEU A 42 -13.03 5.24 -3.42
C LEU A 42 -13.84 5.38 -4.71
N SER A 43 -14.16 6.63 -5.07
CA SER A 43 -14.81 6.96 -6.34
C SER A 43 -13.86 6.76 -7.53
N ASP A 44 -14.42 6.45 -8.71
CA ASP A 44 -13.68 6.41 -9.97
C ASP A 44 -13.08 7.77 -10.39
N LYS A 45 -13.55 8.88 -9.80
CA LYS A 45 -12.96 10.22 -10.02
C LYS A 45 -11.56 10.37 -9.42
N VAL A 46 -11.17 9.48 -8.50
CA VAL A 46 -9.83 9.49 -7.89
C VAL A 46 -8.79 9.03 -8.92
N SER A 47 -7.80 9.88 -9.19
CA SER A 47 -6.72 9.62 -10.16
C SER A 47 -6.10 8.24 -9.93
N ARG A 48 -5.98 7.49 -11.03
CA ARG A 48 -5.33 6.17 -11.04
C ARG A 48 -3.82 6.29 -11.25
N GLU A 49 -3.32 7.41 -11.76
CA GLU A 49 -1.88 7.67 -11.78
C GLU A 49 -1.34 7.90 -10.36
N LEU A 50 -2.04 8.71 -9.56
CA LEU A 50 -1.61 9.02 -8.18
C LEU A 50 -2.02 7.93 -7.18
N TYR A 51 -3.19 7.29 -7.38
CA TYR A 51 -3.67 6.19 -6.53
C TYR A 51 -3.93 4.93 -7.38
N PRO A 52 -2.87 4.21 -7.80
CA PRO A 52 -2.99 3.01 -8.60
C PRO A 52 -3.95 1.98 -8.02
N VAL A 53 -4.64 1.28 -8.90
CA VAL A 53 -5.44 0.10 -8.54
C VAL A 53 -4.57 -1.14 -8.70
N VAL A 54 -4.46 -1.94 -7.65
CA VAL A 54 -3.74 -3.22 -7.64
C VAL A 54 -4.67 -4.35 -7.25
N HIS A 55 -4.38 -5.56 -7.71
CA HIS A 55 -5.16 -6.76 -7.41
C HIS A 55 -4.34 -7.67 -6.49
N VAL A 56 -4.88 -7.99 -5.32
CA VAL A 56 -4.26 -8.89 -4.33
C VAL A 56 -5.27 -9.97 -4.00
N GLY A 57 -5.00 -11.20 -4.46
CA GLY A 57 -6.02 -12.26 -4.49
C GLY A 57 -7.18 -11.85 -5.40
N ASP A 58 -8.40 -12.04 -4.93
CA ASP A 58 -9.63 -11.70 -5.66
C ASP A 58 -10.15 -10.27 -5.35
N GLU A 59 -9.37 -9.47 -4.63
CA GLU A 59 -9.75 -8.12 -4.21
C GLU A 59 -8.96 -7.01 -4.93
N SER A 60 -9.66 -5.95 -5.31
CA SER A 60 -9.06 -4.71 -5.83
C SER A 60 -8.77 -3.72 -4.70
N TRP A 61 -7.57 -3.17 -4.71
CA TRP A 61 -7.06 -2.24 -3.70
C TRP A 61 -6.56 -0.95 -4.36
N ARG A 62 -6.68 0.17 -3.64
CA ARG A 62 -6.08 1.46 -4.00
C ARG A 62 -4.81 1.66 -3.18
N MET A 63 -3.71 1.99 -3.85
CA MET A 63 -2.49 2.45 -3.21
C MET A 63 -2.69 3.89 -2.71
N MET A 64 -2.66 4.09 -1.40
CA MET A 64 -2.86 5.39 -0.77
C MET A 64 -1.53 6.16 -0.74
N THR A 65 -1.02 6.55 -1.91
CA THR A 65 0.35 7.07 -2.11
C THR A 65 0.69 8.27 -1.23
N THR A 66 -0.29 9.13 -0.91
CA THR A 66 -0.10 10.30 -0.04
C THR A 66 -0.06 9.98 1.46
N ASP A 67 -0.39 8.75 1.83
CA ASP A 67 -0.44 8.26 3.23
C ASP A 67 0.82 7.42 3.56
N MET A 68 1.92 7.60 2.80
CA MET A 68 3.20 6.92 3.03
C MET A 68 3.94 7.42 4.28
#